data_AF-A0A9E5FVC8-F1
#
_entry.id   AF-A0A9E5FVC8-F1
#
_cell.length_a   1.000
_cell.length_b   1.000
_cell.length_c   1.000
_cell.angle_alpha   90.00
_cell.angle_beta   90.00
_cell.angle_gamma   90.00
#
_symmetry.space_group_name_H-M   'P 1'
#
loop_
_entity.id
_entity.type
_entity.pdbx_description
1 polymer ?
#
loop_
_entity_poly.entity_id
_entity_poly.type
_entity_poly.pdbx_seq_one_letter_code
_entity_poly.pdbx_strand_id
1 'polypeptide(L)'
;MMRLLWWLIAVLTAVPSAKAQWNIFAENLPPAGSWATYAIGRTDLNPPEQPSEIKLSVAEAGNVNGQPYVWLTVEPVRWLG
;
A
#
# COMPACT_ATOMS: atom_id res chain seq x y z
N MET A 1 6.62 -25.76 -31.07
CA MET A 1 5.67 -25.59 -29.95
C MET A 1 6.33 -25.09 -28.66
N MET A 2 7.44 -25.71 -28.21
CA MET A 2 8.06 -25.38 -26.92
C MET A 2 8.57 -23.92 -26.79
N ARG A 3 9.12 -23.33 -27.87
CA ARG A 3 9.57 -21.93 -27.87
C ARG A 3 8.45 -20.95 -27.52
N LEU A 4 7.22 -21.19 -27.99
CA LEU A 4 6.09 -20.30 -27.74
C LEU A 4 5.71 -20.29 -26.24
N LEU A 5 5.81 -21.44 -25.57
CA LEU A 5 5.57 -21.58 -24.14
C LEU A 5 6.62 -20.81 -23.32
N TRP A 6 7.89 -20.86 -23.72
CA TRP A 6 8.96 -20.09 -23.07
C TRP A 6 8.78 -18.58 -23.21
N TRP A 7 8.33 -18.11 -24.39
CA TRP A 7 7.97 -16.70 -24.59
C TRP A 7 6.81 -16.27 -23.70
N LEU A 8 5.79 -17.13 -23.58
CA LEU A 8 4.63 -16.85 -22.73
C LEU A 8 5.02 -16.75 -21.25
N ILE A 9 5.87 -17.65 -20.75
CA ILE A 9 6.37 -17.62 -19.36
C ILE A 9 7.21 -16.36 -19.12
N ALA A 10 8.11 -16.01 -20.06
CA ALA A 10 8.94 -14.82 -19.94
C ALA A 10 8.10 -13.54 -19.84
N VAL A 11 7.04 -13.41 -20.66
CA VAL A 11 6.11 -12.28 -20.61
C VAL A 11 5.35 -12.22 -19.28
N LEU A 12 4.90 -13.37 -18.76
CA LEU A 12 4.19 -13.43 -17.48
C LEU A 12 5.07 -13.05 -16.28
N THR A 13 6.38 -13.35 -16.34
CA THR A 13 7.33 -12.99 -15.26
C THR A 13 7.91 -11.59 -15.39
N ALA A 14 7.78 -10.95 -16.56
CA ALA A 14 8.33 -9.63 -16.84
C ALA A 14 7.43 -8.48 -16.37
N VAL A 15 6.25 -8.76 -15.82
CA VAL A 15 5.41 -7.74 -15.20
C VAL A 15 6.01 -7.45 -13.83
N PRO A 16 6.69 -6.30 -13.61
CA PRO A 16 7.04 -5.92 -12.27
C PRO A 16 5.73 -5.82 -11.51
N SER A 17 5.52 -6.67 -10.50
CA SER A 17 4.51 -6.38 -9.50
C SER A 17 4.89 -5.02 -8.96
N ALA A 18 4.20 -3.98 -9.39
CA ALA A 18 4.38 -2.63 -8.91
C ALA A 18 4.07 -2.70 -7.43
N LYS A 19 5.12 -2.92 -6.62
CA LYS A 19 5.02 -2.86 -5.18
C LYS A 19 4.77 -1.40 -4.89
N ALA A 20 3.49 -1.04 -4.77
CA ALA A 20 3.10 0.23 -4.21
C ALA A 20 3.76 0.28 -2.82
N GLN A 21 4.84 1.05 -2.70
CA GLN A 21 5.49 1.28 -1.43
C GLN A 21 4.74 2.42 -0.77
N TRP A 22 3.95 2.05 0.24
CA TRP A 22 3.19 2.99 1.04
C TRP A 22 4.14 3.61 2.05
N ASN A 23 4.68 4.80 1.74
CA ASN A 23 5.37 5.61 2.74
C ASN A 23 4.30 6.31 3.59
N ILE A 24 3.69 5.56 4.51
CA ILE A 24 2.90 6.17 5.58
C ILE A 24 3.92 6.72 6.58
N PHE A 25 4.14 8.03 6.53
CA PHE A 25 5.00 8.69 7.51
C PHE A 25 4.35 8.53 8.88
N ALA A 26 5.09 7.93 9.82
CA ALA A 26 4.63 7.65 11.18
C ALA A 26 4.05 8.88 11.90
N GLU A 27 4.44 10.07 11.44
CA GLU A 27 4.01 11.39 11.93
C GLU A 27 2.50 11.63 11.86
N ASN A 28 1.79 10.99 10.93
CA ASN A 28 0.34 11.22 10.72
C ASN A 28 -0.52 9.99 11.00
N LEU A 29 0.02 8.98 11.68
CA LEU A 29 -0.76 7.82 12.08
C LEU A 29 -1.85 8.22 13.10
N PRO A 30 -3.04 7.60 13.05
CA PRO A 30 -4.04 7.87 14.06
C PRO A 30 -3.57 7.36 15.42
N PRO A 31 -4.01 7.97 16.54
CA PRO A 31 -3.79 7.43 17.87
C PRO A 31 -4.20 5.96 17.96
N ALA A 32 -3.49 5.17 18.76
CA ALA A 32 -3.83 3.76 18.95
C ALA A 32 -5.29 3.60 19.41
N GLY A 33 -6.01 2.67 18.78
CA GLY A 33 -7.44 2.43 19.04
C GLY A 33 -8.41 3.38 18.32
N SER A 34 -7.91 4.25 17.45
CA SER A 34 -8.75 5.15 16.64
C SER A 34 -8.63 4.90 15.14
N TRP A 35 -9.63 5.35 14.40
CA TRP A 35 -9.68 5.31 12.94
C TRP A 35 -9.47 6.72 12.37
N ALA A 36 -8.75 6.81 11.26
CA ALA A 36 -8.65 8.03 10.46
C ALA A 36 -8.75 7.74 8.97
N THR A 37 -9.26 8.71 8.22
CA THR A 37 -9.36 8.67 6.75
C THR A 37 -8.22 9.47 6.13
N TYR A 38 -7.57 8.90 5.12
CA TYR A 38 -6.45 9.50 4.42
C TYR A 38 -6.76 9.58 2.92
N ALA A 39 -6.38 10.71 2.32
CA ALA A 39 -6.32 10.83 0.87
C ALA A 39 -4.97 10.27 0.37
N ILE A 40 -5.03 9.44 -0.66
CA ILE A 40 -3.87 8.84 -1.30
C ILE A 40 -3.85 9.32 -2.74
N GLY A 41 -2.76 9.99 -3.08
CA GLY A 41 -2.46 10.40 -4.44
C GLY A 41 -1.14 9.81 -4.91
N ARG A 42 -1.04 9.62 -6.23
CA ARG A 42 0.22 9.35 -6.90
C ARG A 42 0.98 10.65 -7.11
N THR A 43 2.24 10.70 -6.69
CA THR A 43 3.09 11.89 -6.81
C THR A 43 3.88 11.94 -8.12
N ASP A 44 3.92 10.82 -8.85
CA ASP A 44 4.63 10.63 -10.12
C ASP A 44 3.80 11.04 -11.36
N LEU A 45 2.53 11.40 -11.17
CA LEU A 45 1.63 11.74 -12.26
C LEU A 45 1.56 13.25 -12.52
N ASN A 46 1.52 13.62 -13.80
CA ASN A 46 1.25 14.97 -14.26
C ASN A 46 0.33 14.93 -15.50
N PRO A 47 -0.93 15.40 -15.41
CA PRO A 47 -1.55 16.07 -14.26
C PRO A 47 -1.88 15.11 -13.10
N PRO A 48 -2.03 15.63 -11.86
CA PRO A 48 -2.42 14.82 -10.72
C PRO A 48 -3.81 14.19 -10.93
N GLU A 49 -3.95 12.91 -10.59
CA GLU A 49 -5.25 12.23 -10.57
C GLU A 49 -6.07 12.58 -9.33
N GLN A 50 -7.36 12.28 -9.38
CA GLN A 50 -8.23 12.43 -8.21
C GLN A 50 -7.79 11.45 -7.11
N PRO A 51 -7.53 11.92 -5.87
CA PRO A 51 -6.99 11.07 -4.83
C PRO A 51 -8.03 10.01 -4.41
N SER A 52 -7.57 8.77 -4.23
CA SER A 52 -8.35 7.73 -3.57
C SER A 52 -8.38 7.99 -2.06
N GLU A 53 -9.33 7.39 -1.35
CA GLU A 53 -9.32 7.42 0.11
C GLU A 53 -8.83 6.07 0.65
N ILE A 54 -8.37 6.02 1.90
CA ILE A 54 -8.31 4.82 2.75
C ILE A 54 -8.71 5.17 4.17
N LYS A 55 -9.21 4.18 4.92
CA LYS A 55 -9.34 4.27 6.38
C LYS A 55 -8.33 3.35 7.04
N LEU A 56 -7.58 3.91 7.99
CA LEU A 56 -6.56 3.19 8.75
C LEU A 56 -6.88 3.26 10.24
N SER A 57 -6.59 2.16 10.95
CA SER A 57 -6.43 2.16 12.40
C SER A 57 -5.10 1.56 12.80
N VAL A 58 -4.63 2.01 13.95
CA VAL A 58 -3.39 1.57 14.57
C VAL A 58 -3.73 0.89 15.90
N ALA A 59 -3.14 -0.26 16.15
CA ALA A 59 -3.16 -0.90 17.46
C ALA A 59 -1.72 -1.24 17.88
N GLU A 60 -1.46 -1.26 19.18
CA GLU A 60 -0.15 -1.66 19.69
C GLU A 60 0.09 -3.15 19.40
N ALA A 61 1.26 -3.49 18.85
CA ALA A 61 1.68 -4.88 18.61
C ALA A 61 2.74 -5.36 19.62
N GLY A 62 3.23 -4.45 20.47
CA GLY A 62 4.31 -4.72 21.42
C GLY A 62 5.70 -4.50 20.81
N ASN A 63 6.72 -4.99 21.52
CA ASN A 63 8.12 -4.79 21.13
C ASN A 63 8.71 -6.08 20.55
N VAL A 64 9.37 -5.99 19.39
CA VAL A 64 10.14 -7.08 18.80
C VAL A 64 11.59 -6.63 18.70
N ASN A 65 12.51 -7.37 19.34
CA ASN A 65 13.94 -7.03 19.41
C ASN A 65 14.20 -5.60 19.93
N GLY A 66 13.41 -5.15 20.92
CA GLY A 66 13.54 -3.82 21.52
C GLY A 66 13.01 -2.66 20.66
N GLN A 67 12.41 -2.95 19.51
CA GLN A 67 11.76 -1.96 18.66
C GLN A 67 10.23 -2.05 18.82
N PRO A 68 9.50 -0.94 18.93
CA PRO A 68 8.04 -0.94 19.00
C PRO A 68 7.43 -1.26 17.64
N TYR A 69 6.46 -2.15 17.63
CA TYR A 69 5.66 -2.51 16.46
C TYR A 69 4.20 -2.12 16.69
N VAL A 70 3.52 -1.83 15.58
CA VAL A 70 2.09 -1.57 15.55
C VAL A 70 1.41 -2.47 14.54
N TRP A 71 0.16 -2.82 14.82
CA TRP A 71 -0.74 -3.42 13.85
C TRP A 71 -1.44 -2.31 13.08
N LEU A 72 -1.39 -2.40 11.75
CA LEU A 72 -2.15 -1.53 10.86
C LEU A 72 -3.33 -2.33 10.31
N THR A 73 -4.55 -1.81 10.51
CA THR A 73 -5.74 -2.34 9.87
C THR A 73 -6.22 -1.36 8.82
N VAL A 74 -6.41 -1.84 7.60
CA VAL A 74 -6.93 -1.05 6.48
C VAL A 74 -8.37 -1.48 6.21
N GLU A 75 -9.28 -0.52 6.22
CA GLU A 75 -10.65 -0.74 5.74
C GLU A 75 -10.73 -0.39 4.25
N PRO A 76 -11.33 -1.26 3.42
CA PRO A 76 -11.53 -0.94 2.01
C PRO A 76 -12.47 0.26 1.88
N VAL A 77 -12.05 1.25 1.12
CA VAL A 77 -12.90 2.38 0.74
C VAL A 77 -12.84 2.57 -0.77
N ARG A 78 -13.48 3.63 -1.27
CA ARG A 78 -13.56 3.92 -2.70
C ARG A 78 -12.16 4.13 -3.30
N TRP A 79 -11.74 3.14 -4.08
CA TRP A 79 -10.56 3.22 -4.95
C TRP A 79 -10.96 3.88 -6.27
N LEU A 80 -10.27 4.95 -6.65
CA LEU A 80 -10.58 5.70 -7.88
C LEU A 80 -9.78 5.23 -9.11
N GLY A 81 -8.80 4.35 -8.92
CA GLY A 81 -8.06 3.72 -10.03
C GLY A 81 -6.84 4.51 -10.41
#